data_AF-A0A1F9BYI1-F1
#
_entry.id   AF-A0A1F9BYI1-F1
#
_cell.length_a   1.000
_cell.length_b   1.000
_cell.length_c   1.000
_cell.angle_alpha   90.00
_cell.angle_beta   90.00
_cell.angle_gamma   90.00
#
_symmetry.space_group_name_H-M   'P 1'
#
loop_
_entity.id
_entity.type
_entity.pdbx_description
1 polymer ?
#
loop_
_entity_poly.entity_id
_entity_poly.type
_entity_poly.pdbx_seq_one_letter_code
_entity_poly.pdbx_strand_id
1 'polypeptide(L)'
;MEYEVFIAYAHEDIKAAQSVVAYLAAAGLHCWWDDRLVPGTPEWEAEIERAIRHTGVFIALISPHSVMSRHVKTEMTLAGNAGKAIIPVFLSEHVDLPNGWGYRLALHQHLYALPSLEAVMPKLAAAVDQVLDSHRHAAAYRDEKEVRQRANFSWQTRFAEDTAGLYVGESEGGFTSIEDGAYVMASKSHAYLGSMIHALPSLTEFILEARLTKLSGPNDQWFGFEFGDPWPQNYYQFFINGQRTVRIAKHWNREWVELARHEGVRQLNPGDALNLWKIVRKGSSFHLFINGLHAQSVTDGDIKVGTIGVALGPDLRVAYSELLLNGISLEATYKKALDHWENLEIKEARQILKYVLEIEPSNQGAANLLLETRADYREGILIVIGYEMMAQVNDGIPAARLREEIDKRGQPHELRWAAIVTDIGLLGDQRFLRCPVIAVGGPFGNKVTALFGDQLSRDPASTEEIVIQHDIGKGNRRVALWGTRAIETAKAVELFISSGLLDRFLEVVWK
;
A
#
# COMPACT_ATOMS: atom_id res chain seq x y z
N MET A 1 12.10 7.75 31.71
CA MET A 1 12.96 8.87 31.27
C MET A 1 12.72 10.00 32.24
N GLU A 2 13.76 10.68 32.71
CA GLU A 2 13.63 11.83 33.62
C GLU A 2 13.14 13.08 32.87
N TYR A 3 13.49 13.17 31.58
CA TYR A 3 13.10 14.24 30.67
C TYR A 3 12.67 13.66 29.31
N GLU A 4 11.66 14.25 28.70
CA GLU A 4 11.13 13.88 27.39
C GLU A 4 11.70 14.76 26.27
N VAL A 5 12.04 16.01 26.58
CA VAL A 5 12.46 17.03 25.62
C VAL A 5 13.80 17.62 26.04
N PHE A 6 14.74 17.76 25.11
CA PHE A 6 15.97 18.54 25.28
C PHE A 6 15.83 19.86 24.53
N ILE A 7 16.18 20.99 25.15
CA ILE A 7 16.13 22.32 24.52
C ILE A 7 17.54 22.87 24.38
N ALA A 8 18.03 22.96 23.15
CA ALA A 8 19.30 23.59 22.79
C ALA A 8 19.06 25.06 22.38
N TYR A 9 19.81 25.97 23.00
CA TYR A 9 19.68 27.41 22.81
C TYR A 9 21.02 28.12 23.05
N ALA A 10 21.22 29.32 22.50
CA ALA A 10 22.34 30.17 22.90
C ALA A 10 22.01 30.92 24.20
N HIS A 11 23.02 31.24 25.01
CA HIS A 11 22.81 31.90 26.30
C HIS A 11 22.03 33.23 26.16
N GLU A 12 22.25 33.96 25.07
CA GLU A 12 21.55 35.18 24.71
C GLU A 12 20.03 34.98 24.49
N ASP A 13 19.61 33.75 24.15
CA ASP A 13 18.22 33.36 23.89
C ASP A 13 17.53 32.76 25.13
N ILE A 14 18.11 32.88 26.33
CA ILE A 14 17.60 32.23 27.56
C ILE A 14 16.14 32.55 27.86
N LYS A 15 15.66 33.77 27.55
CA LYS A 15 14.26 34.16 27.75
C LYS A 15 13.32 33.37 26.84
N ALA A 16 13.72 33.12 25.59
CA ALA A 16 12.94 32.32 24.66
C ALA A 16 12.90 30.85 25.12
N ALA A 17 14.04 30.31 25.55
CA ALA A 17 14.12 28.96 26.12
C ALA A 17 13.24 28.80 27.37
N GLN A 18 13.29 29.76 28.30
CA GLN A 18 12.43 29.81 29.49
C GLN A 18 10.95 29.76 29.12
N SER A 19 10.53 30.57 28.15
CA SER A 19 9.14 30.60 27.68
C SER A 19 8.70 29.27 27.07
N VAL A 20 9.55 28.61 26.27
CA VAL A 20 9.27 27.29 25.71
C VAL A 20 9.15 26.22 26.81
N VAL A 21 10.11 26.19 27.75
CA VAL A 21 10.09 25.26 28.89
C VAL A 21 8.81 25.42 29.70
N ALA A 22 8.46 26.67 30.05
CA ALA A 22 7.28 26.95 30.85
C ALA A 22 5.99 26.47 30.14
N TYR A 23 5.89 26.70 28.82
CA TYR A 23 4.74 26.27 28.05
C TYR A 23 4.64 24.74 27.95
N LEU A 24 5.73 24.05 27.62
CA LEU A 24 5.75 22.59 27.50
C LEU A 24 5.52 21.92 28.87
N ALA A 25 6.07 22.47 29.95
CA ALA A 25 5.79 21.99 31.31
C ALA A 25 4.32 22.17 31.71
N ALA A 26 3.68 23.28 31.32
CA ALA A 26 2.25 23.49 31.51
C ALA A 26 1.39 22.50 30.69
N ALA A 27 1.91 22.02 29.56
CA ALA A 27 1.31 20.93 28.78
C ALA A 27 1.61 19.52 29.35
N GLY A 28 2.38 19.42 30.45
CA GLY A 28 2.71 18.16 31.12
C GLY A 28 3.97 17.47 30.59
N LEU A 29 4.79 18.15 29.79
CA LEU A 29 6.03 17.61 29.22
C LEU A 29 7.25 17.97 30.08
N HIS A 30 8.11 17.00 30.32
CA HIS A 30 9.33 17.21 31.11
C HIS A 30 10.50 17.66 30.23
N CYS A 31 10.95 18.91 30.40
CA CYS A 31 12.01 19.51 29.59
C CYS A 31 13.36 19.55 30.34
N TRP A 32 14.41 19.08 29.68
CA TRP A 32 15.80 19.31 30.05
C TRP A 32 16.31 20.57 29.35
N TRP A 33 16.90 21.46 30.12
CA TRP A 33 17.57 22.68 29.64
C TRP A 33 18.60 23.11 30.71
N ASP A 34 19.71 23.70 30.27
CA ASP A 34 20.80 24.07 31.17
C ASP A 34 20.51 25.40 31.90
N ASP A 35 19.81 25.33 33.04
CA ASP A 35 19.53 26.49 33.91
C ASP A 35 20.51 26.62 35.10
N ARG A 36 21.38 25.62 35.34
CA ARG A 36 22.07 25.42 36.62
C ARG A 36 23.50 24.90 36.57
N LEU A 37 24.06 24.56 35.40
CA LEU A 37 25.41 24.00 35.35
C LEU A 37 26.46 25.06 34.97
N VAL A 38 27.69 24.87 35.45
CA VAL A 38 28.84 25.72 35.10
C VAL A 38 29.42 25.22 33.77
N PRO A 39 29.37 26.01 32.68
CA PRO A 39 29.84 25.58 31.37
C PRO A 39 31.32 25.18 31.37
N GLY A 40 31.66 24.11 30.65
CA GLY A 40 33.06 23.73 30.35
C GLY A 40 33.74 22.78 31.33
N THR A 41 33.01 22.14 32.24
CA THR A 41 33.54 21.04 33.06
C THR A 41 33.30 19.67 32.39
N PRO A 42 34.17 18.66 32.58
CA PRO A 42 33.94 17.31 32.05
C PRO A 42 32.61 16.69 32.52
N GLU A 43 32.22 16.98 33.75
CA GLU A 43 30.95 16.53 34.34
C GLU A 43 29.74 17.17 33.63
N TRP A 44 29.87 18.42 33.18
CA TRP A 44 28.86 19.12 32.40
C TRP A 44 28.69 18.53 31.00
N GLU A 45 29.79 18.25 30.29
CA GLU A 45 29.73 17.64 28.96
C GLU A 45 29.12 16.22 29.00
N ALA A 46 29.49 15.42 30.01
CA ALA A 46 28.94 14.08 30.21
C ALA A 46 27.43 14.12 30.53
N GLU A 47 26.98 15.10 31.31
CA GLU A 47 25.57 15.26 31.66
C GLU A 47 24.72 15.71 30.46
N ILE A 48 25.23 16.61 29.62
CA ILE A 48 24.55 17.00 28.37
C ILE A 48 24.43 15.80 27.44
N GLU A 49 25.51 15.05 27.23
CA GLU A 49 25.47 13.87 26.37
C GLU A 49 24.47 12.84 26.92
N ARG A 50 24.46 12.62 28.24
CA ARG A 50 23.48 11.76 28.91
C ARG A 50 22.06 12.27 28.65
N ALA A 51 21.79 13.56 28.87
CA ALA A 51 20.48 14.15 28.68
C ALA A 51 19.98 13.98 27.23
N ILE A 52 20.79 14.34 26.24
CA ILE A 52 20.46 14.17 24.81
C ILE A 52 20.13 12.71 24.50
N ARG A 53 20.92 11.76 25.01
CA ARG A 53 20.70 10.33 24.76
C ARG A 53 19.41 9.81 25.42
N HIS A 54 18.94 10.40 26.51
CA HIS A 54 17.78 9.92 27.26
C HIS A 54 16.47 10.67 27.00
N THR A 55 16.48 11.78 26.26
CA THR A 55 15.27 12.47 25.79
C THR A 55 14.72 11.85 24.51
N GLY A 56 13.42 12.05 24.26
CA GLY A 56 12.75 11.62 23.03
C GLY A 56 12.83 12.65 21.90
N VAL A 57 12.82 13.94 22.24
CA VAL A 57 12.81 15.06 21.28
C VAL A 57 13.94 16.04 21.57
N PHE A 58 14.56 16.55 20.53
CA PHE A 58 15.57 17.61 20.60
C PHE A 58 15.05 18.87 19.91
N ILE A 59 14.76 19.92 20.67
CA ILE A 59 14.36 21.22 20.15
C ILE A 59 15.61 22.09 20.02
N ALA A 60 15.85 22.64 18.83
CA ALA A 60 16.92 23.59 18.59
C ALA A 60 16.33 24.98 18.35
N LEU A 61 16.56 25.94 19.25
CA LEU A 61 16.19 27.33 19.02
C LEU A 61 17.22 27.97 18.08
N ILE A 62 16.79 28.30 16.86
CA ILE A 62 17.64 28.84 15.80
C ILE A 62 17.55 30.37 15.80
N SER A 63 18.67 31.04 16.04
CA SER A 63 18.82 32.49 16.12
C SER A 63 20.20 32.90 15.58
N PRO A 64 20.46 34.19 15.32
CA PRO A 64 21.80 34.67 14.97
C PRO A 64 22.88 34.30 16.02
N HIS A 65 22.51 34.17 17.30
CA HIS A 65 23.41 33.77 18.38
C HIS A 65 23.66 32.27 18.38
N SER A 66 22.60 31.45 18.21
CA SER A 66 22.71 30.00 18.29
C SER A 66 23.45 29.38 17.11
N VAL A 67 23.37 29.97 15.92
CA VAL A 67 24.15 29.51 14.76
C VAL A 67 25.65 29.75 14.88
N MET A 68 26.04 30.72 15.73
CA MET A 68 27.44 31.01 16.07
C MET A 68 27.93 30.24 17.30
N SER A 69 27.02 29.64 18.09
CA SER A 69 27.36 28.88 19.29
C SER A 69 27.98 27.52 18.95
N ARG A 70 29.20 27.27 19.47
CA ARG A 70 29.85 25.96 19.35
C ARG A 70 29.05 24.87 20.10
N HIS A 71 28.45 25.21 21.24
CA HIS A 71 27.70 24.25 22.06
C HIS A 71 26.45 23.76 21.35
N VAL A 72 25.60 24.66 20.86
CA VAL A 72 24.39 24.30 20.10
C VAL A 72 24.74 23.44 18.87
N LYS A 73 25.82 23.78 18.17
CA LYS A 73 26.30 23.00 17.02
C LYS A 73 26.76 21.59 17.42
N THR A 74 27.46 21.44 18.54
CA THR A 74 27.89 20.15 19.07
C THR A 74 26.70 19.31 19.53
N GLU A 75 25.80 19.88 20.32
CA GLU A 75 24.59 19.22 20.82
C GLU A 75 23.70 18.72 19.68
N MET A 76 23.46 19.56 18.67
CA MET A 76 22.68 19.15 17.49
C MET A 76 23.38 18.02 16.72
N THR A 77 24.71 18.00 16.68
CA THR A 77 25.49 16.88 16.10
C THR A 77 25.31 15.61 16.91
N LEU A 78 25.38 15.69 18.24
CA LEU A 78 25.18 14.56 19.14
C LEU A 78 23.75 14.01 19.03
N ALA A 79 22.76 14.88 18.98
CA ALA A 79 21.35 14.53 18.79
C ALA A 79 21.14 13.80 17.46
N GLY A 80 21.69 14.32 16.36
CA GLY A 80 21.64 13.67 15.05
C GLY A 80 22.31 12.29 15.06
N ASN A 81 23.50 12.18 15.64
CA ASN A 81 24.22 10.90 15.77
C ASN A 81 23.47 9.88 16.65
N ALA A 82 22.72 10.36 17.65
CA ALA A 82 21.88 9.54 18.51
C ALA A 82 20.49 9.24 17.90
N GLY A 83 20.24 9.64 16.64
CA GLY A 83 18.98 9.38 15.93
C GLY A 83 17.78 10.11 16.53
N LYS A 84 17.99 11.24 17.21
CA LYS A 84 16.93 12.00 17.86
C LYS A 84 16.09 12.73 16.82
N ALA A 85 14.79 12.84 17.09
CA ALA A 85 13.91 13.73 16.34
C ALA A 85 14.27 15.17 16.70
N ILE A 86 14.81 15.90 15.71
CA ILE A 86 15.22 17.29 15.86
C ILE A 86 14.10 18.19 15.32
N ILE A 87 13.64 19.13 16.15
CA ILE A 87 12.68 20.17 15.79
C ILE A 87 13.39 21.54 15.87
N PRO A 88 13.85 22.08 14.74
CA PRO A 88 14.36 23.45 14.68
C PRO A 88 13.23 24.47 14.79
N VAL A 89 13.38 25.43 15.71
CA VAL A 89 12.46 26.56 15.92
C VAL A 89 13.22 27.86 15.68
N PHE A 90 12.98 28.50 14.54
CA PHE A 90 13.58 29.78 14.20
C PHE A 90 12.93 30.90 15.01
N LEU A 91 13.73 31.63 15.79
CA LEU A 91 13.26 32.75 16.62
C LEU A 91 13.04 34.05 15.81
N SER A 92 13.54 34.11 14.58
CA SER A 92 13.32 35.20 13.63
C SER A 92 13.11 34.66 12.21
N GLU A 93 12.42 35.42 11.37
CA GLU A 93 12.16 35.06 9.97
C GLU A 93 13.45 34.96 9.14
N HIS A 94 14.43 35.80 9.47
CA HIS A 94 15.73 35.82 8.82
C HIS A 94 16.82 35.49 9.84
N VAL A 95 17.55 34.41 9.59
CA VAL A 95 18.78 34.03 10.27
C VAL A 95 19.81 33.71 9.21
N ASP A 96 20.90 34.47 9.15
CA ASP A 96 22.01 34.19 8.25
C ASP A 96 22.71 32.90 8.68
N LEU A 97 22.51 31.82 7.92
CA LEU A 97 23.04 30.50 8.25
C LEU A 97 24.51 30.37 7.80
N PRO A 98 25.47 30.17 8.72
CA PRO A 98 26.86 29.89 8.34
C PRO A 98 27.00 28.57 7.59
N ASN A 99 28.11 28.40 6.88
CA ASN A 99 28.41 27.17 6.12
C ASN A 99 28.24 25.90 6.99
N GLY A 100 27.54 24.92 6.43
CA GLY A 100 27.22 23.65 7.09
C GLY A 100 25.91 23.62 7.88
N TRP A 101 25.33 24.77 8.27
CA TRP A 101 24.01 24.81 8.91
C TRP A 101 22.88 24.45 7.94
N GLY A 102 22.97 24.91 6.68
CA GLY A 102 22.01 24.52 5.65
C GLY A 102 21.91 23.00 5.47
N TYR A 103 23.04 22.30 5.46
CA TYR A 103 23.07 20.83 5.38
C TYR A 103 22.44 20.16 6.62
N ARG A 104 22.75 20.67 7.82
CA ARG A 104 22.23 20.13 9.08
C ARG A 104 20.73 20.29 9.23
N LEU A 105 20.18 21.37 8.69
CA LEU A 105 18.77 21.71 8.81
C LEU A 105 17.93 21.15 7.65
N ALA A 106 18.54 20.82 6.50
CA ALA A 106 17.83 20.43 5.28
C ALA A 106 16.90 19.22 5.43
N LEU A 107 17.19 18.30 6.35
CA LEU A 107 16.41 17.06 6.55
C LEU A 107 15.36 17.19 7.66
N HIS A 108 15.23 18.36 8.29
CA HIS A 108 14.31 18.59 9.39
C HIS A 108 13.23 19.58 8.98
N GLN A 109 12.00 19.33 9.42
CA GLN A 109 10.91 20.30 9.28
C GLN A 109 11.11 21.43 10.30
N HIS A 110 11.02 22.69 9.86
CA HIS A 110 11.26 23.85 10.71
C HIS A 110 9.96 24.50 11.15
N LEU A 111 9.96 25.04 12.36
CA LEU A 111 8.95 25.98 12.84
C LEU A 111 9.56 27.38 12.89
N TYR A 112 8.76 28.39 12.56
CA TYR A 112 9.14 29.80 12.68
C TYR A 112 8.28 30.45 13.76
N ALA A 113 8.90 31.20 14.67
CA ALA A 113 8.26 31.95 15.73
C ALA A 113 7.57 33.22 15.18
N LEU A 114 6.63 33.03 14.25
CA LEU A 114 5.92 34.10 13.56
C LEU A 114 4.40 33.98 13.82
N PRO A 115 3.71 35.08 14.17
CA PRO A 115 4.26 36.43 14.41
C PRO A 115 5.02 36.57 15.75
N SER A 116 4.95 35.57 16.63
CA SER A 116 5.71 35.52 17.88
C SER A 116 5.99 34.07 18.31
N LEU A 117 6.81 33.90 19.35
CA LEU A 117 7.09 32.60 19.93
C LEU A 117 5.82 31.98 20.55
N GLU A 118 5.01 32.78 21.23
CA GLU A 118 3.74 32.35 21.84
C GLU A 118 2.76 31.82 20.77
N ALA A 119 2.74 32.42 19.59
CA ALA A 119 1.86 32.00 18.50
C ALA A 119 2.23 30.61 17.92
N VAL A 120 3.51 30.21 18.00
CA VAL A 120 3.97 28.91 17.50
C VAL A 120 3.98 27.81 18.56
N MET A 121 3.97 28.17 19.86
CA MET A 121 3.99 27.22 20.98
C MET A 121 2.97 26.07 20.89
N PRO A 122 1.69 26.29 20.53
CA PRO A 122 0.73 25.19 20.39
C PRO A 122 1.14 24.17 19.31
N LYS A 123 1.70 24.65 18.19
CA LYS A 123 2.19 23.79 17.10
C LYS A 123 3.45 23.03 17.54
N LEU A 124 4.33 23.68 18.29
CA LEU A 124 5.53 23.05 18.85
C LEU A 124 5.15 21.93 19.82
N ALA A 125 4.24 22.19 20.77
CA ALA A 125 3.77 21.17 21.71
C ALA A 125 3.12 19.98 20.99
N ALA A 126 2.24 20.24 20.01
CA ALA A 126 1.63 19.19 19.20
C ALA A 126 2.67 18.35 18.43
N ALA A 127 3.71 18.99 17.87
CA ALA A 127 4.79 18.28 17.19
C ALA A 127 5.63 17.42 18.16
N VAL A 128 5.91 17.93 19.37
CA VAL A 128 6.60 17.17 20.41
C VAL A 128 5.77 15.96 20.83
N ASP A 129 4.49 16.16 21.14
CA ASP A 129 3.57 15.07 21.51
C ASP A 129 3.50 14.01 20.42
N GLN A 130 3.35 14.41 19.16
CA GLN A 130 3.28 13.47 18.03
C GLN A 130 4.55 12.62 17.90
N VAL A 131 5.74 13.22 18.10
CA VAL A 131 7.00 12.47 18.08
C VAL A 131 7.07 11.50 19.25
N LEU A 132 6.77 11.96 20.46
CA LEU A 132 6.79 11.11 21.65
C LEU A 132 5.78 9.97 21.55
N ASP A 133 4.58 10.23 21.03
CA ASP A 133 3.55 9.23 20.76
C ASP A 133 4.03 8.22 19.72
N SER A 134 4.70 8.67 18.65
CA SER A 134 5.28 7.78 17.64
C SER A 134 6.36 6.85 18.18
N HIS A 135 7.12 7.28 19.19
CA HIS A 135 8.07 6.42 19.87
C HIS A 135 7.39 5.41 20.79
N ARG A 136 6.36 5.84 21.54
CA ARG A 136 5.58 4.96 22.44
C ARG A 136 4.80 3.91 21.65
N HIS A 137 4.28 4.29 20.48
CA HIS A 137 3.38 3.49 19.66
C HIS A 137 4.00 3.15 18.29
N ALA A 138 5.30 2.87 18.26
CA ALA A 138 6.07 2.67 17.03
C ALA A 138 5.50 1.61 16.07
N ALA A 139 4.81 0.58 16.59
CA ALA A 139 4.12 -0.41 15.75
C ALA A 139 2.96 0.23 14.94
N ALA A 140 2.12 1.03 15.59
CA ALA A 140 0.96 1.66 14.95
C ALA A 140 1.37 2.65 13.84
N TYR A 141 2.39 3.46 14.10
CA TYR A 141 2.92 4.41 13.11
C TYR A 141 3.65 3.72 11.94
N ARG A 142 4.34 2.60 12.21
CA ARG A 142 4.95 1.78 11.16
C ARG A 142 3.88 1.16 10.28
N ASP A 143 2.83 0.62 10.89
CA ASP A 143 1.71 0.00 10.17
C ASP A 143 0.97 1.03 9.31
N GLU A 144 0.74 2.24 9.80
CA GLU A 144 0.23 3.35 8.98
C GLU A 144 1.12 3.59 7.75
N LYS A 145 2.43 3.71 7.94
CA LYS A 145 3.37 3.99 6.85
C LYS A 145 3.37 2.88 5.80
N GLU A 146 3.39 1.62 6.23
CA GLU A 146 3.41 0.47 5.33
C GLU A 146 2.11 0.35 4.54
N VAL A 147 0.95 0.50 5.17
CA VAL A 147 -0.36 0.50 4.48
C VAL A 147 -0.41 1.62 3.44
N ARG A 148 0.05 2.83 3.80
CA ARG A 148 0.06 3.97 2.88
C ARG A 148 0.95 3.75 1.65
N GLN A 149 2.11 3.12 1.83
CA GLN A 149 3.05 2.85 0.75
C GLN A 149 2.57 1.78 -0.25
N ARG A 150 1.76 0.83 0.21
CA ARG A 150 1.28 -0.30 -0.59
C ARG A 150 -0.16 -0.16 -1.07
N ALA A 151 -0.82 0.95 -0.73
CA ALA A 151 -2.19 1.24 -1.13
C ALA A 151 -2.32 1.21 -2.66
N ASN A 152 -3.32 0.49 -3.16
CA ASN A 152 -3.68 0.46 -4.58
C ASN A 152 -5.02 1.18 -4.85
N PHE A 153 -5.61 1.75 -3.81
CA PHE A 153 -6.87 2.49 -3.84
C PHE A 153 -6.77 3.72 -2.95
N SER A 154 -7.27 4.85 -3.46
CA SER A 154 -7.39 6.11 -2.74
C SER A 154 -8.71 6.77 -3.11
N TRP A 155 -9.41 7.28 -2.09
CA TRP A 155 -10.71 7.92 -2.25
C TRP A 155 -10.92 9.00 -1.19
N GLN A 156 -11.65 10.05 -1.53
CA GLN A 156 -12.02 11.10 -0.59
C GLN A 156 -13.41 11.66 -0.90
N THR A 157 -14.10 12.14 0.11
CA THR A 157 -15.36 12.88 -0.06
C THR A 157 -15.56 13.97 0.99
N ARG A 158 -16.35 14.98 0.61
CA ARG A 158 -16.95 15.97 1.50
C ARG A 158 -18.48 15.93 1.45
N PHE A 159 -19.08 14.88 0.88
CA PHE A 159 -20.53 14.68 0.74
C PHE A 159 -21.37 15.82 0.12
N ALA A 160 -20.76 16.93 -0.32
CA ALA A 160 -21.45 18.07 -0.91
C ALA A 160 -21.93 17.81 -2.34
N GLU A 161 -21.23 16.94 -3.07
CA GLU A 161 -21.48 16.65 -4.49
C GLU A 161 -22.00 15.21 -4.73
N ASP A 162 -21.65 14.27 -3.85
CA ASP A 162 -22.00 12.86 -3.95
C ASP A 162 -22.17 12.28 -2.53
N THR A 163 -23.23 11.50 -2.31
CA THR A 163 -23.48 10.81 -1.04
C THR A 163 -22.60 9.58 -0.85
N ALA A 164 -21.75 9.24 -1.83
CA ALA A 164 -20.91 8.04 -1.84
C ALA A 164 -21.74 6.75 -1.74
N GLY A 165 -22.93 6.76 -2.35
CA GLY A 165 -23.88 5.67 -2.29
C GLY A 165 -24.63 5.54 -0.96
N LEU A 166 -24.47 6.47 -0.02
CA LEU A 166 -25.26 6.50 1.21
C LEU A 166 -26.69 6.99 0.92
N TYR A 167 -27.65 6.42 1.64
CA TYR A 167 -29.06 6.82 1.57
C TYR A 167 -29.27 8.22 2.18
N VAL A 168 -30.19 8.98 1.58
CA VAL A 168 -30.65 10.29 2.07
C VAL A 168 -32.17 10.26 2.16
N GLY A 169 -32.70 10.46 3.36
CA GLY A 169 -34.13 10.40 3.64
C GLY A 169 -34.44 9.80 5.02
N GLU A 170 -35.71 9.48 5.22
CA GLU A 170 -36.20 8.82 6.42
C GLU A 170 -36.14 7.29 6.28
N SER A 171 -35.74 6.64 7.36
CA SER A 171 -35.76 5.19 7.53
C SER A 171 -36.45 4.83 8.86
N GLU A 172 -36.64 3.53 9.09
CA GLU A 172 -37.18 3.01 10.35
C GLU A 172 -36.36 3.48 11.56
N GLY A 173 -35.02 3.46 11.44
CA GLY A 173 -34.10 3.78 12.54
C GLY A 173 -33.76 5.26 12.70
N GLY A 174 -34.06 6.12 11.71
CA GLY A 174 -33.67 7.53 11.77
C GLY A 174 -33.74 8.28 10.45
N PHE A 175 -33.10 9.44 10.43
CA PHE A 175 -33.09 10.38 9.32
C PHE A 175 -31.65 10.62 8.85
N THR A 176 -31.48 10.77 7.55
CA THR A 176 -30.19 11.04 6.92
C THR A 176 -30.34 12.18 5.92
N SER A 177 -29.38 13.10 5.90
CA SER A 177 -29.43 14.34 5.10
C SER A 177 -28.03 14.78 4.69
N ILE A 178 -27.96 15.65 3.67
CA ILE A 178 -26.77 16.45 3.39
C ILE A 178 -27.02 17.85 3.93
N GLU A 179 -26.16 18.32 4.83
CA GLU A 179 -26.24 19.64 5.44
C GLU A 179 -24.85 20.27 5.49
N ASP A 180 -24.72 21.50 4.99
CA ASP A 180 -23.47 22.26 4.97
C ASP A 180 -22.24 21.48 4.45
N GLY A 181 -22.46 20.58 3.46
CA GLY A 181 -21.41 19.73 2.92
C GLY A 181 -20.94 18.65 3.90
N ALA A 182 -21.86 18.11 4.70
CA ALA A 182 -21.63 16.94 5.53
C ALA A 182 -22.79 15.94 5.39
N TYR A 183 -22.48 14.66 5.49
CA TYR A 183 -23.49 13.62 5.66
C TYR A 183 -23.94 13.60 7.11
N VAL A 184 -25.19 13.95 7.38
CA VAL A 184 -25.75 14.02 8.72
C VAL A 184 -26.66 12.82 8.95
N MET A 185 -26.45 12.14 10.07
CA MET A 185 -27.29 11.03 10.51
C MET A 185 -27.92 11.37 11.87
N ALA A 186 -29.21 11.12 12.01
CA ALA A 186 -29.98 11.32 13.24
C ALA A 186 -30.79 10.07 13.58
N SER A 187 -30.46 9.38 14.67
CA SER A 187 -31.17 8.17 15.11
C SER A 187 -32.44 8.54 15.89
N LYS A 188 -33.50 7.73 15.73
CA LYS A 188 -34.68 7.77 16.61
C LYS A 188 -34.35 7.21 18.00
N SER A 189 -35.25 7.39 18.95
CA SER A 189 -35.09 6.86 20.30
C SER A 189 -35.02 5.33 20.29
N HIS A 190 -34.09 4.78 21.08
CA HIS A 190 -33.78 3.35 21.15
C HIS A 190 -33.34 2.69 19.83
N ALA A 191 -33.13 3.46 18.75
CA ALA A 191 -32.72 2.94 17.46
C ALA A 191 -31.21 3.01 17.26
N TYR A 192 -30.65 1.95 16.69
CA TYR A 192 -29.32 1.96 16.09
C TYR A 192 -29.44 2.36 14.61
N LEU A 193 -28.55 3.22 14.12
CA LEU A 193 -28.53 3.61 12.71
C LEU A 193 -27.12 3.42 12.16
N GLY A 194 -26.98 2.47 11.22
CA GLY A 194 -25.73 2.18 10.52
C GLY A 194 -25.97 1.99 9.03
N SER A 195 -24.98 2.35 8.21
CA SER A 195 -25.01 2.17 6.76
C SER A 195 -23.61 1.99 6.20
N MET A 196 -23.45 1.10 5.23
CA MET A 196 -22.20 0.94 4.49
C MET A 196 -22.07 2.01 3.41
N ILE A 197 -20.86 2.51 3.19
CA ILE A 197 -20.59 3.45 2.11
C ILE A 197 -20.48 2.66 0.80
N HIS A 198 -21.59 2.55 0.07
CA HIS A 198 -21.71 1.66 -1.08
C HIS A 198 -20.80 2.02 -2.28
N ALA A 199 -20.26 3.24 -2.34
CA ALA A 199 -19.26 3.61 -3.35
C ALA A 199 -17.86 3.01 -3.08
N LEU A 200 -17.62 2.45 -1.89
CA LEU A 200 -16.31 1.94 -1.52
C LEU A 200 -16.13 0.46 -1.90
N PRO A 201 -14.92 0.08 -2.35
CA PRO A 201 -14.58 -1.32 -2.62
C PRO A 201 -14.43 -2.12 -1.32
N SER A 202 -14.29 -3.42 -1.48
CA SER A 202 -13.88 -4.31 -0.40
C SER A 202 -12.39 -4.13 -0.10
N LEU A 203 -12.06 -3.85 1.16
CA LEU A 203 -10.72 -3.55 1.61
C LEU A 203 -10.16 -4.68 2.46
N THR A 204 -8.88 -4.97 2.28
CA THR A 204 -8.12 -5.89 3.14
C THR A 204 -7.34 -5.15 4.21
N GLU A 205 -6.88 -3.95 3.89
CA GLU A 205 -6.18 -3.03 4.78
C GLU A 205 -6.50 -1.61 4.39
N PHE A 206 -6.45 -0.70 5.36
CA PHE A 206 -6.81 0.68 5.10
C PHE A 206 -6.28 1.66 6.14
N ILE A 207 -6.26 2.92 5.73
CA ILE A 207 -6.17 4.11 6.56
C ILE A 207 -7.39 4.95 6.24
N LEU A 208 -8.29 5.09 7.21
CA LEU A 208 -9.44 5.98 7.14
C LEU A 208 -9.16 7.20 7.99
N GLU A 209 -9.06 8.37 7.39
CA GLU A 209 -8.97 9.66 8.07
C GLU A 209 -10.32 10.38 7.93
N ALA A 210 -10.85 10.94 9.03
CA ALA A 210 -12.18 11.53 8.98
C ALA A 210 -12.41 12.68 9.95
N ARG A 211 -13.42 13.50 9.64
CA ARG A 211 -13.91 14.59 10.49
C ARG A 211 -15.36 14.36 10.90
N LEU A 212 -15.58 14.18 12.20
CA LEU A 212 -16.90 13.93 12.77
C LEU A 212 -17.22 14.96 13.85
N THR A 213 -18.48 15.40 13.86
CA THR A 213 -19.00 16.32 14.88
C THR A 213 -20.32 15.78 15.41
N LYS A 214 -20.41 15.60 16.73
CA LYS A 214 -21.69 15.30 17.39
C LYS A 214 -22.50 16.59 17.47
N LEU A 215 -23.61 16.66 16.75
CA LEU A 215 -24.45 17.85 16.68
C LEU A 215 -25.42 17.94 17.87
N SER A 216 -25.95 16.81 18.32
CA SER A 216 -26.85 16.75 19.48
C SER A 216 -26.95 15.34 20.07
N GLY A 217 -27.55 15.24 21.25
CA GLY A 217 -27.81 13.98 21.94
C GLY A 217 -26.90 13.73 23.14
N PRO A 218 -27.08 12.60 23.86
CA PRO A 218 -26.34 12.30 25.07
C PRO A 218 -24.82 12.17 24.86
N ASN A 219 -24.03 12.29 25.93
CA ASN A 219 -22.57 12.18 25.87
C ASN A 219 -22.06 10.74 26.10
N ASP A 220 -22.90 9.86 26.63
CA ASP A 220 -22.60 8.44 26.87
C ASP A 220 -22.91 7.56 25.64
N GLN A 221 -23.64 8.08 24.66
CA GLN A 221 -23.97 7.39 23.42
C GLN A 221 -22.82 7.36 22.41
N TRP A 222 -22.78 6.30 21.62
CA TRP A 222 -21.65 5.93 20.77
C TRP A 222 -21.87 6.29 19.31
N PHE A 223 -20.81 6.70 18.63
CA PHE A 223 -20.81 6.93 17.18
C PHE A 223 -19.42 6.71 16.59
N GLY A 224 -19.36 6.45 15.29
CA GLY A 224 -18.10 6.27 14.57
C GLY A 224 -18.28 5.43 13.31
N PHE A 225 -17.36 4.47 13.14
CA PHE A 225 -17.24 3.70 11.91
C PHE A 225 -17.39 2.21 12.14
N GLU A 226 -17.77 1.52 11.07
CA GLU A 226 -17.80 0.07 10.96
C GLU A 226 -16.87 -0.41 9.85
N PHE A 227 -16.38 -1.65 9.96
CA PHE A 227 -15.62 -2.31 8.90
C PHE A 227 -15.99 -3.78 8.81
N GLY A 228 -16.45 -4.23 7.65
CA GLY A 228 -16.89 -5.62 7.44
C GLY A 228 -18.07 -5.70 6.49
N ASP A 229 -18.96 -6.65 6.76
CA ASP A 229 -20.26 -6.79 6.11
C ASP A 229 -21.37 -6.31 7.05
N PRO A 230 -22.39 -5.62 6.55
CA PRO A 230 -23.44 -5.07 7.41
C PRO A 230 -24.23 -6.19 8.10
N TRP A 231 -24.89 -5.84 9.22
CA TRP A 231 -25.80 -6.74 9.92
C TRP A 231 -26.76 -7.44 8.94
N PRO A 232 -27.01 -8.76 9.09
CA PRO A 232 -26.67 -9.64 10.23
C PRO A 232 -25.30 -10.32 10.17
N GLN A 233 -24.42 -9.86 9.28
CA GLN A 233 -23.11 -10.45 9.07
C GLN A 233 -22.08 -9.93 10.08
N ASN A 234 -20.80 -10.05 9.74
CA ASN A 234 -19.69 -9.81 10.64
C ASN A 234 -19.04 -8.46 10.33
N TYR A 235 -18.90 -7.62 11.36
CA TYR A 235 -18.26 -6.31 11.24
C TYR A 235 -17.56 -5.92 12.53
N TYR A 236 -16.48 -5.14 12.42
CA TYR A 236 -15.89 -4.40 13.53
C TYR A 236 -16.58 -3.04 13.70
N GLN A 237 -16.58 -2.53 14.92
CA GLN A 237 -16.98 -1.17 15.27
C GLN A 237 -15.83 -0.41 15.91
N PHE A 238 -15.64 0.85 15.51
CA PHE A 238 -14.68 1.79 16.06
C PHE A 238 -15.41 3.03 16.53
N PHE A 239 -15.80 3.05 17.80
CA PHE A 239 -16.67 4.08 18.34
C PHE A 239 -15.99 4.93 19.40
N ILE A 240 -16.44 6.18 19.50
CA ILE A 240 -16.21 7.06 20.64
C ILE A 240 -17.52 7.52 21.24
N ASN A 241 -17.45 8.16 22.40
CA ASN A 241 -18.54 8.95 22.96
C ASN A 241 -18.05 10.31 23.49
N GLY A 242 -19.01 11.19 23.81
CA GLY A 242 -18.75 12.52 24.35
C GLY A 242 -18.14 12.54 25.77
N GLN A 243 -17.99 11.39 26.43
CA GLN A 243 -17.36 11.21 27.74
C GLN A 243 -15.87 10.86 27.65
N ARG A 244 -15.25 11.02 26.48
CA ARG A 244 -13.83 10.68 26.24
C ARG A 244 -13.54 9.18 26.33
N THR A 245 -14.48 8.36 25.88
CA THR A 245 -14.29 6.90 25.82
C THR A 245 -14.14 6.46 24.37
N VAL A 246 -13.18 5.58 24.13
CA VAL A 246 -12.97 4.85 22.88
C VAL A 246 -13.35 3.39 23.10
N ARG A 247 -14.02 2.79 22.11
CA ARG A 247 -14.32 1.35 22.09
C ARG A 247 -14.05 0.76 20.72
N ILE A 248 -13.38 -0.39 20.71
CA ILE A 248 -13.30 -1.28 19.56
C ILE A 248 -14.04 -2.57 19.91
N ALA A 249 -15.01 -2.93 19.09
CA ALA A 249 -15.82 -4.13 19.26
C ALA A 249 -16.00 -4.84 17.92
N LYS A 250 -16.54 -6.05 17.95
CA LYS A 250 -16.99 -6.74 16.75
C LYS A 250 -18.34 -7.39 16.99
N HIS A 251 -19.07 -7.50 15.90
CA HIS A 251 -20.17 -8.41 15.76
C HIS A 251 -19.65 -9.63 14.98
N TRP A 252 -19.67 -10.80 15.61
CA TRP A 252 -19.11 -12.03 15.04
C TRP A 252 -20.07 -13.18 15.26
N ASN A 253 -20.51 -13.83 14.18
CA ASN A 253 -21.46 -14.95 14.21
C ASN A 253 -22.71 -14.66 15.05
N ARG A 254 -23.27 -13.45 14.92
CA ARG A 254 -24.45 -12.99 15.69
C ARG A 254 -24.21 -12.71 17.16
N GLU A 255 -22.94 -12.64 17.58
CA GLU A 255 -22.54 -12.31 18.95
C GLU A 255 -21.80 -10.97 19.01
N TRP A 256 -22.06 -10.22 20.08
CA TRP A 256 -21.36 -8.98 20.40
C TRP A 256 -20.13 -9.27 21.24
N VAL A 257 -18.96 -8.83 20.76
CA VAL A 257 -17.68 -9.00 21.45
C VAL A 257 -16.99 -7.64 21.58
N GLU A 258 -16.81 -7.16 22.81
CA GLU A 258 -15.98 -5.98 23.07
C GLU A 258 -14.50 -6.39 23.09
N LEU A 259 -13.71 -5.85 22.16
CA LEU A 259 -12.28 -6.18 22.03
C LEU A 259 -11.45 -5.30 22.96
N ALA A 260 -11.78 -4.01 23.03
CA ALA A 260 -11.15 -3.11 23.98
C ALA A 260 -11.96 -1.84 24.24
N ARG A 261 -11.77 -1.27 25.43
CA ARG A 261 -12.33 0.00 25.88
C ARG A 261 -11.27 0.82 26.61
N HIS A 262 -11.22 2.12 26.33
CA HIS A 262 -10.33 3.06 27.00
C HIS A 262 -11.11 4.31 27.38
N GLU A 263 -11.25 4.55 28.69
CA GLU A 263 -11.91 5.72 29.28
C GLU A 263 -10.88 6.82 29.60
N GLY A 264 -11.31 8.08 29.57
CA GLY A 264 -10.43 9.20 29.92
C GLY A 264 -9.36 9.52 28.88
N VAL A 265 -9.64 9.24 27.59
CA VAL A 265 -8.73 9.51 26.47
C VAL A 265 -8.48 11.02 26.37
N ARG A 266 -7.24 11.45 26.68
CA ARG A 266 -6.88 12.87 26.87
C ARG A 266 -7.00 13.69 25.59
N GLN A 267 -6.62 13.10 24.47
CA GLN A 267 -6.65 13.70 23.15
C GLN A 267 -8.04 13.74 22.51
N LEU A 268 -9.03 13.03 23.07
CA LEU A 268 -10.41 13.04 22.57
C LEU A 268 -11.17 14.21 23.19
N ASN A 269 -11.57 15.20 22.38
CA ASN A 269 -12.35 16.33 22.87
C ASN A 269 -13.76 15.87 23.31
N PRO A 270 -14.27 16.33 24.47
CA PRO A 270 -15.53 15.87 25.02
C PRO A 270 -16.72 16.56 24.35
N GLY A 271 -17.93 16.03 24.62
CA GLY A 271 -19.17 16.66 24.18
C GLY A 271 -19.35 16.69 22.66
N ASP A 272 -19.60 17.88 22.14
CA ASP A 272 -19.86 18.19 20.73
C ASP A 272 -18.62 18.72 19.98
N ALA A 273 -17.48 18.82 20.66
CA ALA A 273 -16.26 19.32 20.05
C ALA A 273 -15.81 18.45 18.86
N LEU A 274 -15.27 19.11 17.84
CA LEU A 274 -14.71 18.45 16.66
C LEU A 274 -13.56 17.53 17.07
N ASN A 275 -13.54 16.34 16.46
CA ASN A 275 -12.43 15.40 16.57
C ASN A 275 -11.99 14.93 15.19
N LEU A 276 -10.67 14.89 14.99
CA LEU A 276 -10.03 14.29 13.83
C LEU A 276 -9.79 12.81 14.12
N TRP A 277 -10.27 11.95 13.23
CA TRP A 277 -10.14 10.52 13.34
C TRP A 277 -9.10 9.99 12.38
N LYS A 278 -8.38 8.96 12.82
CA LYS A 278 -7.68 8.06 11.91
C LYS A 278 -7.78 6.62 12.41
N ILE A 279 -8.25 5.73 11.54
CA ILE A 279 -8.26 4.28 11.78
C ILE A 279 -7.27 3.65 10.82
N VAL A 280 -6.32 2.90 11.34
CA VAL A 280 -5.35 2.13 10.57
C VAL A 280 -5.62 0.66 10.80
N ARG A 281 -5.81 -0.09 9.71
CA ARG A 281 -5.86 -1.53 9.71
C ARG A 281 -4.72 -2.09 8.89
N LYS A 282 -3.93 -3.00 9.49
CA LYS A 282 -2.93 -3.82 8.80
C LYS A 282 -3.04 -5.27 9.24
N GLY A 283 -3.43 -6.17 8.34
CA GLY A 283 -3.75 -7.56 8.65
C GLY A 283 -4.78 -7.65 9.78
N SER A 284 -4.35 -8.21 10.91
CA SER A 284 -5.14 -8.34 12.13
C SER A 284 -4.98 -7.17 13.11
N SER A 285 -4.09 -6.21 12.83
CA SER A 285 -3.87 -5.06 13.71
C SER A 285 -4.81 -3.91 13.37
N PHE A 286 -5.42 -3.33 14.40
CA PHE A 286 -6.19 -2.10 14.31
C PHE A 286 -5.61 -1.05 15.25
N HIS A 287 -5.47 0.17 14.75
CA HIS A 287 -5.00 1.31 15.51
C HIS A 287 -5.95 2.49 15.29
N LEU A 288 -6.50 3.02 16.38
CA LEU A 288 -7.28 4.25 16.38
C LEU A 288 -6.41 5.40 16.87
N PHE A 289 -6.39 6.47 16.10
CA PHE A 289 -5.79 7.75 16.46
C PHE A 289 -6.89 8.80 16.51
N ILE A 290 -6.82 9.68 17.51
CA ILE A 290 -7.73 10.81 17.68
C ILE A 290 -6.88 12.08 17.81
N ASN A 291 -7.24 13.11 17.06
CA ASN A 291 -6.53 14.40 17.03
C ASN A 291 -5.00 14.27 16.83
N GLY A 292 -4.60 13.28 16.01
CA GLY A 292 -3.21 13.05 15.61
C GLY A 292 -2.40 12.14 16.54
N LEU A 293 -2.95 11.69 17.67
CA LEU A 293 -2.28 10.84 18.65
C LEU A 293 -2.97 9.48 18.79
N HIS A 294 -2.19 8.45 19.08
CA HIS A 294 -2.66 7.09 19.31
C HIS A 294 -3.63 7.03 20.50
N ALA A 295 -4.83 6.50 20.26
CA ALA A 295 -5.87 6.37 21.28
C ALA A 295 -6.07 4.92 21.74
N GLN A 296 -6.02 3.96 20.81
CA GLN A 296 -6.23 2.54 21.13
C GLN A 296 -5.65 1.61 20.05
N SER A 297 -5.29 0.38 20.43
CA SER A 297 -5.03 -0.69 19.48
C SER A 297 -5.54 -2.04 19.94
N VAL A 298 -5.89 -2.88 18.97
CA VAL A 298 -6.27 -4.27 19.19
C VAL A 298 -5.70 -5.16 18.08
N THR A 299 -5.59 -6.46 18.35
CA THR A 299 -5.23 -7.45 17.35
C THR A 299 -6.35 -8.48 17.26
N ASP A 300 -7.01 -8.56 16.11
CA ASP A 300 -8.08 -9.50 15.81
C ASP A 300 -8.16 -9.69 14.29
N GLY A 301 -8.25 -10.94 13.82
CA GLY A 301 -8.12 -11.29 12.38
C GLY A 301 -9.33 -12.01 11.80
N ASP A 302 -10.46 -12.02 12.52
CA ASP A 302 -11.63 -12.82 12.16
C ASP A 302 -12.31 -12.32 10.87
N ILE A 303 -12.36 -10.99 10.67
CA ILE A 303 -12.91 -10.39 9.45
C ILE A 303 -11.75 -9.85 8.60
N LYS A 304 -11.44 -10.55 7.51
CA LYS A 304 -10.28 -10.25 6.64
C LYS A 304 -10.58 -9.21 5.56
N VAL A 305 -11.81 -9.15 5.09
CA VAL A 305 -12.27 -8.30 3.98
C VAL A 305 -13.55 -7.61 4.42
N GLY A 306 -13.76 -6.37 3.98
CA GLY A 306 -15.01 -5.66 4.24
C GLY A 306 -15.03 -4.27 3.65
N THR A 307 -16.14 -3.58 3.83
CA THR A 307 -16.31 -2.18 3.44
C THR A 307 -16.42 -1.30 4.67
N ILE A 308 -16.19 0.01 4.51
CA ILE A 308 -16.36 0.99 5.58
C ILE A 308 -17.83 1.39 5.68
N GLY A 309 -18.34 1.42 6.91
CA GLY A 309 -19.65 1.94 7.25
C GLY A 309 -19.58 3.09 8.25
N VAL A 310 -20.65 3.85 8.33
CA VAL A 310 -20.89 4.90 9.32
C VAL A 310 -22.02 4.50 10.23
N ALA A 311 -21.92 4.81 11.52
CA ALA A 311 -22.96 4.43 12.46
C ALA A 311 -23.02 5.27 13.74
N LEU A 312 -24.20 5.28 14.35
CA LEU A 312 -24.45 5.86 15.66
C LEU A 312 -25.50 5.06 16.45
N GLY A 313 -25.35 5.13 17.77
CA GLY A 313 -26.33 4.69 18.74
C GLY A 313 -27.53 5.64 18.86
N PRO A 314 -28.48 5.30 19.73
CA PRO A 314 -29.76 6.00 19.85
C PRO A 314 -29.65 7.45 20.31
N ASP A 315 -30.68 8.21 19.97
CA ASP A 315 -30.88 9.61 20.38
C ASP A 315 -29.70 10.55 20.04
N LEU A 316 -28.90 10.19 19.02
CA LEU A 316 -27.77 10.98 18.55
C LEU A 316 -28.04 11.64 17.21
N ARG A 317 -27.32 12.75 16.98
CA ARG A 317 -27.17 13.38 15.68
C ARG A 317 -25.71 13.69 15.41
N VAL A 318 -25.16 13.19 14.32
CA VAL A 318 -23.73 13.25 14.00
C VAL A 318 -23.53 13.67 12.54
N ALA A 319 -22.60 14.60 12.30
CA ALA A 319 -22.16 15.02 10.98
C ALA A 319 -20.82 14.36 10.63
N TYR A 320 -20.76 13.77 9.44
CA TYR A 320 -19.55 13.24 8.80
C TYR A 320 -19.18 14.19 7.66
N SER A 321 -18.14 14.99 7.85
CA SER A 321 -17.86 16.15 6.98
C SER A 321 -16.75 15.91 5.96
N GLU A 322 -15.73 15.13 6.32
CA GLU A 322 -14.64 14.76 5.40
C GLU A 322 -14.21 13.33 5.70
N LEU A 323 -14.09 12.52 4.66
CA LEU A 323 -13.47 11.19 4.73
C LEU A 323 -12.37 11.10 3.67
N LEU A 324 -11.22 10.57 4.06
CA LEU A 324 -10.11 10.20 3.20
C LEU A 324 -9.76 8.75 3.49
N LEU A 325 -9.79 7.91 2.46
CA LEU A 325 -9.53 6.49 2.55
C LEU A 325 -8.38 6.11 1.62
N ASN A 326 -7.35 5.49 2.17
CA ASN A 326 -6.29 4.83 1.42
C ASN A 326 -6.26 3.36 1.82
N GLY A 327 -6.12 2.44 0.88
CA GLY A 327 -6.11 1.03 1.24
C GLY A 327 -5.74 0.08 0.12
N ILE A 328 -5.83 -1.21 0.44
CA ILE A 328 -5.71 -2.30 -0.51
C ILE A 328 -7.12 -2.81 -0.84
N SER A 329 -7.62 -2.42 -2.01
CA SER A 329 -8.86 -2.94 -2.59
C SER A 329 -8.64 -4.33 -3.16
N LEU A 330 -9.57 -5.24 -2.85
CA LEU A 330 -9.59 -6.60 -3.38
C LEU A 330 -9.91 -6.61 -4.88
N GLU A 331 -10.85 -5.77 -5.30
CA GLU A 331 -11.26 -5.58 -6.70
C GLU A 331 -10.13 -5.01 -7.54
N ALA A 332 -9.41 -4.00 -7.05
CA ALA A 332 -8.23 -3.47 -7.72
C ALA A 332 -7.10 -4.50 -7.82
N THR A 333 -6.93 -5.33 -6.78
CA THR A 333 -5.97 -6.45 -6.78
C THR A 333 -6.35 -7.50 -7.83
N TYR A 334 -7.64 -7.87 -7.90
CA TYR A 334 -8.15 -8.80 -8.90
C TYR A 334 -8.03 -8.24 -10.32
N LYS A 335 -8.35 -6.95 -10.52
CA LYS A 335 -8.18 -6.28 -11.83
C LYS A 335 -6.73 -6.32 -12.30
N LYS A 336 -5.77 -6.07 -11.39
CA LYS A 336 -4.35 -6.20 -11.71
C LYS A 336 -3.98 -7.61 -12.17
N ALA A 337 -4.55 -8.65 -11.55
CA ALA A 337 -4.35 -10.03 -12.00
C ALA A 337 -4.91 -10.27 -13.41
N LEU A 338 -6.09 -9.72 -13.71
CA LEU A 338 -6.66 -9.75 -15.06
C LEU A 338 -5.78 -9.03 -16.08
N ASP A 339 -5.20 -7.89 -15.73
CA ASP A 339 -4.29 -7.16 -16.61
C ASP A 339 -3.06 -8.00 -16.95
N HIS A 340 -2.45 -8.67 -15.96
CA HIS A 340 -1.36 -9.61 -16.21
C HIS A 340 -1.82 -10.80 -17.07
N TRP A 341 -3.00 -11.35 -16.80
CA TRP A 341 -3.58 -12.45 -17.56
C TRP A 341 -3.78 -12.10 -19.04
N GLU A 342 -4.38 -10.95 -19.31
CA GLU A 342 -4.62 -10.44 -20.67
C GLU A 342 -3.32 -10.13 -21.42
N ASN A 343 -2.25 -9.80 -20.69
CA ASN A 343 -0.92 -9.54 -21.23
C ASN A 343 -0.03 -10.79 -21.34
N LEU A 344 -0.58 -11.99 -21.09
CA LEU A 344 0.12 -13.28 -21.11
C LEU A 344 1.22 -13.41 -20.05
N GLU A 345 1.12 -12.63 -18.96
CA GLU A 345 2.02 -12.67 -17.80
C GLU A 345 1.41 -13.60 -16.74
N ILE A 346 1.25 -14.86 -17.13
CA ILE A 346 0.43 -15.85 -16.42
C ILE A 346 1.05 -16.19 -15.06
N LYS A 347 2.37 -16.17 -14.95
CA LYS A 347 3.06 -16.38 -13.67
C LYS A 347 2.67 -15.34 -12.62
N GLU A 348 2.74 -14.06 -12.98
CA GLU A 348 2.35 -12.93 -12.13
C GLU A 348 0.85 -12.97 -11.83
N ALA A 349 0.01 -13.21 -12.83
CA ALA A 349 -1.43 -13.32 -12.65
C ALA A 349 -1.77 -14.41 -11.63
N ARG A 350 -1.22 -15.63 -11.79
CA ARG A 350 -1.47 -16.76 -10.86
C ARG A 350 -1.00 -16.47 -9.44
N GLN A 351 0.13 -15.76 -9.26
CA GLN A 351 0.58 -15.35 -7.93
C GLN A 351 -0.42 -14.43 -7.24
N ILE A 352 -0.94 -13.43 -7.95
CA ILE A 352 -1.94 -12.49 -7.41
C ILE A 352 -3.26 -13.21 -7.12
N LEU A 353 -3.73 -14.08 -8.02
CA LEU A 353 -4.99 -14.82 -7.82
C LEU A 353 -4.93 -15.78 -6.63
N LYS A 354 -3.77 -16.43 -6.39
CA LYS A 354 -3.55 -17.25 -5.20
C LYS A 354 -3.67 -16.42 -3.92
N TYR A 355 -3.06 -15.24 -3.89
CA TYR A 355 -3.19 -14.29 -2.77
C TYR A 355 -4.64 -13.84 -2.56
N VAL A 356 -5.40 -13.57 -3.63
CA VAL A 356 -6.83 -13.25 -3.54
C VAL A 356 -7.59 -14.38 -2.85
N LEU A 357 -7.34 -15.64 -3.22
CA LEU A 357 -8.02 -16.80 -2.62
C LEU A 357 -7.59 -17.11 -1.18
N GLU A 358 -6.36 -16.78 -0.79
CA GLU A 358 -5.92 -16.90 0.62
C GLU A 358 -6.71 -15.96 1.55
N ILE A 359 -7.12 -14.81 1.01
CA ILE A 359 -7.85 -13.77 1.73
C ILE A 359 -9.36 -13.99 1.63
N GLU A 360 -9.85 -14.27 0.43
CA GLU A 360 -11.27 -14.50 0.13
C GLU A 360 -11.43 -15.85 -0.62
N PRO A 361 -11.50 -16.97 0.12
CA PRO A 361 -11.62 -18.30 -0.49
C PRO A 361 -12.89 -18.50 -1.34
N SER A 362 -13.93 -17.68 -1.10
CA SER A 362 -15.18 -17.69 -1.85
C SER A 362 -15.11 -16.98 -3.21
N ASN A 363 -13.98 -16.37 -3.57
CA ASN A 363 -13.84 -15.64 -4.83
C ASN A 363 -13.80 -16.58 -6.05
N GLN A 364 -14.98 -16.84 -6.63
CA GLN A 364 -15.12 -17.76 -7.77
C GLN A 364 -14.36 -17.29 -9.02
N GLY A 365 -14.26 -15.98 -9.24
CA GLY A 365 -13.52 -15.42 -10.38
C GLY A 365 -12.05 -15.83 -10.34
N ALA A 366 -11.41 -15.65 -9.18
CA ALA A 366 -10.02 -16.06 -8.99
C ALA A 366 -9.83 -17.58 -9.09
N ALA A 367 -10.73 -18.37 -8.49
CA ALA A 367 -10.68 -19.82 -8.57
C ALA A 367 -10.79 -20.33 -10.02
N ASN A 368 -11.74 -19.80 -10.79
CA ASN A 368 -11.95 -20.19 -12.18
C ASN A 368 -10.74 -19.83 -13.06
N LEU A 369 -10.19 -18.63 -12.90
CA LEU A 369 -9.07 -18.17 -13.71
C LEU A 369 -7.79 -18.99 -13.44
N LEU A 370 -7.59 -19.49 -12.22
CA LEU A 370 -6.48 -20.39 -11.90
C LEU A 370 -6.59 -21.76 -12.59
N LEU A 371 -7.80 -22.23 -12.91
CA LEU A 371 -8.02 -23.49 -13.63
C LEU A 371 -7.77 -23.35 -15.14
N GLU A 372 -7.81 -22.12 -15.67
CA GLU A 372 -7.56 -21.89 -17.09
C GLU A 372 -6.08 -22.18 -17.45
N THR A 373 -5.90 -22.83 -18.59
CA THR A 373 -4.57 -23.09 -19.17
C THR A 373 -4.29 -22.03 -20.23
N ARG A 374 -3.20 -21.28 -20.05
CA ARG A 374 -2.79 -20.22 -20.97
C ARG A 374 -1.27 -20.12 -21.01
N ALA A 375 -0.71 -19.88 -22.19
CA ALA A 375 0.72 -19.75 -22.36
C ALA A 375 1.22 -18.45 -21.71
N ASP A 376 2.29 -18.56 -20.92
CA ASP A 376 3.05 -17.41 -20.45
C ASP A 376 3.98 -16.90 -21.57
N TYR A 377 4.04 -15.59 -21.80
CA TYR A 377 4.84 -15.04 -22.91
C TYR A 377 6.35 -15.25 -22.77
N ARG A 378 6.82 -15.62 -21.57
CA ARG A 378 8.24 -15.91 -21.31
C ARG A 378 8.52 -17.40 -21.44
N GLU A 379 7.69 -18.23 -20.83
CA GLU A 379 7.98 -19.67 -20.64
C GLU A 379 7.19 -20.61 -21.56
N GLY A 380 5.97 -20.22 -21.98
CA GLY A 380 5.09 -21.05 -22.80
C GLY A 380 5.41 -20.95 -24.29
N ILE A 381 5.50 -22.08 -24.99
CA ILE A 381 5.92 -22.14 -26.39
C ILE A 381 4.71 -22.35 -27.30
N LEU A 382 4.58 -21.57 -28.37
CA LEU A 382 3.56 -21.77 -29.38
C LEU A 382 4.15 -22.48 -30.59
N ILE A 383 3.70 -23.71 -30.84
CA ILE A 383 3.96 -24.44 -32.09
C ILE A 383 2.87 -24.04 -33.08
N VAL A 384 3.26 -23.47 -34.21
CA VAL A 384 2.32 -22.86 -35.15
C VAL A 384 2.29 -23.64 -36.44
N ILE A 385 1.13 -24.16 -36.81
CA ILE A 385 0.87 -24.82 -38.10
C ILE A 385 -0.04 -23.96 -38.98
N GLY A 386 -0.09 -24.25 -40.29
CA GLY A 386 -1.03 -23.59 -41.19
C GLY A 386 -2.50 -23.88 -40.86
N TYR A 387 -3.39 -22.90 -41.00
CA TYR A 387 -4.83 -23.07 -40.79
C TYR A 387 -5.50 -23.94 -41.86
N GLU A 388 -5.00 -23.98 -43.09
CA GLU A 388 -5.61 -24.76 -44.17
C GLU A 388 -5.66 -26.26 -43.84
N MET A 389 -6.72 -26.95 -44.28
CA MET A 389 -6.95 -28.37 -43.95
C MET A 389 -5.74 -29.25 -44.23
N MET A 390 -5.10 -29.07 -45.39
CA MET A 390 -3.94 -29.87 -45.79
C MET A 390 -2.70 -29.55 -44.93
N ALA A 391 -2.53 -28.31 -44.49
CA ALA A 391 -1.42 -27.95 -43.59
C ALA A 391 -1.62 -28.59 -42.21
N GLN A 392 -2.85 -28.56 -41.67
CA GLN A 392 -3.14 -29.22 -40.40
C GLN A 392 -2.94 -30.75 -40.45
N VAL A 393 -3.37 -31.39 -41.54
CA VAL A 393 -3.20 -32.86 -41.72
C VAL A 393 -1.72 -33.23 -41.86
N ASN A 394 -0.95 -32.45 -42.63
CA ASN A 394 0.44 -32.77 -42.92
C ASN A 394 1.39 -32.41 -41.77
N ASP A 395 1.20 -31.25 -41.16
CA ASP A 395 2.13 -30.67 -40.19
C ASP A 395 1.69 -30.90 -38.74
N GLY A 396 0.44 -31.29 -38.51
CA GLY A 396 -0.12 -31.53 -37.18
C GLY A 396 0.53 -32.71 -36.44
N ILE A 397 0.84 -33.81 -37.14
CA ILE A 397 1.52 -34.97 -36.52
C ILE A 397 2.95 -34.61 -36.06
N PRO A 398 3.81 -34.03 -36.92
CA PRO A 398 5.10 -33.51 -36.49
C PRO A 398 5.00 -32.49 -35.35
N ALA A 399 4.04 -31.56 -35.40
CA ALA A 399 3.80 -30.59 -34.34
C ALA A 399 3.43 -31.25 -33.00
N ALA A 400 2.58 -32.29 -33.02
CA ALA A 400 2.22 -33.08 -31.85
C ALA A 400 3.43 -33.79 -31.23
N ARG A 401 4.29 -34.36 -32.08
CA ARG A 401 5.54 -35.00 -31.66
C ARG A 401 6.49 -34.01 -30.99
N LEU A 402 6.65 -32.82 -31.59
CA LEU A 402 7.46 -31.75 -31.00
C LEU A 402 6.89 -31.27 -29.66
N ARG A 403 5.56 -31.13 -29.56
CA ARG A 403 4.88 -30.75 -28.32
C ARG A 403 5.20 -31.72 -27.18
N GLU A 404 5.08 -33.03 -27.44
CA GLU A 404 5.38 -34.07 -26.46
C GLU A 404 6.82 -33.96 -25.91
N GLU A 405 7.79 -33.71 -26.80
CA GLU A 405 9.20 -33.56 -26.40
C GLU A 405 9.47 -32.27 -25.61
N ILE A 406 8.77 -31.17 -25.91
CA ILE A 406 8.84 -29.94 -25.14
C ILE A 406 8.20 -30.13 -23.76
N ASP A 407 6.98 -30.67 -23.71
CA ASP A 407 6.23 -30.90 -22.46
C ASP A 407 7.02 -31.81 -21.52
N LYS A 408 7.65 -32.87 -22.06
CA LYS A 408 8.50 -33.77 -21.28
C LYS A 408 9.72 -33.06 -20.67
N ARG A 409 10.36 -32.15 -21.40
CA ARG A 409 11.52 -31.37 -20.92
C ARG A 409 11.14 -30.24 -19.97
N GLY A 410 9.91 -29.76 -20.05
CA GLY A 410 9.40 -28.69 -19.19
C GLY A 410 9.02 -29.15 -17.78
N GLN A 411 8.75 -30.44 -17.57
CA GLN A 411 8.46 -30.98 -16.25
C GLN A 411 9.60 -30.74 -15.24
N PRO A 412 9.30 -30.43 -13.96
CA PRO A 412 7.96 -30.33 -13.34
C PRO A 412 7.36 -28.91 -13.37
N HIS A 413 7.83 -28.01 -14.24
CA HIS A 413 7.44 -26.60 -14.20
C HIS A 413 6.08 -26.35 -14.87
N GLU A 414 5.15 -25.76 -14.12
CA GLU A 414 3.75 -25.55 -14.50
C GLU A 414 3.52 -24.76 -15.80
N LEU A 415 4.43 -23.85 -16.16
CA LEU A 415 4.30 -22.96 -17.32
C LEU A 415 5.23 -23.33 -18.49
N ARG A 416 6.06 -24.37 -18.32
CA ARG A 416 7.00 -24.84 -19.34
C ARG A 416 6.36 -25.97 -20.14
N TRP A 417 5.57 -25.58 -21.13
CA TRP A 417 4.85 -26.51 -22.01
C TRP A 417 4.61 -25.85 -23.37
N ALA A 418 4.14 -26.62 -24.34
CA ALA A 418 3.84 -26.14 -25.68
C ALA A 418 2.36 -26.25 -26.06
N ALA A 419 1.83 -25.23 -26.73
CA ALA A 419 0.51 -25.26 -27.35
C ALA A 419 0.65 -25.39 -28.87
N ILE A 420 -0.20 -26.20 -29.52
CA ILE A 420 -0.31 -26.18 -30.98
C ILE A 420 -1.43 -25.21 -31.35
N VAL A 421 -1.11 -24.23 -32.16
CA VAL A 421 -2.05 -23.21 -32.64
C VAL A 421 -1.94 -23.09 -34.16
N THR A 422 -2.97 -22.53 -34.80
CA THR A 422 -2.90 -22.19 -36.22
C THR A 422 -2.27 -20.82 -36.41
N ASP A 423 -1.72 -20.58 -37.59
CA ASP A 423 -1.19 -19.29 -38.00
C ASP A 423 -2.23 -18.16 -37.95
N ILE A 424 -3.49 -18.43 -38.32
CA ILE A 424 -4.60 -17.49 -38.13
C ILE A 424 -4.88 -17.25 -36.65
N GLY A 425 -4.84 -18.29 -35.82
CA GLY A 425 -5.05 -18.16 -34.38
C GLY A 425 -4.00 -17.27 -33.70
N LEU A 426 -2.73 -17.43 -34.07
CA LEU A 426 -1.65 -16.60 -33.54
C LEU A 426 -1.69 -15.17 -34.09
N LEU A 427 -1.93 -14.99 -35.39
CA LEU A 427 -1.93 -13.66 -36.02
C LEU A 427 -3.21 -12.85 -35.73
N GLY A 428 -4.28 -13.50 -35.27
CA GLY A 428 -5.51 -12.85 -34.85
C GLY A 428 -5.36 -12.00 -33.58
N ASP A 429 -4.34 -12.27 -32.75
CA ASP A 429 -4.00 -11.47 -31.57
C ASP A 429 -2.48 -11.33 -31.45
N GLN A 430 -1.98 -10.15 -31.80
CA GLN A 430 -0.54 -9.86 -31.84
C GLN A 430 0.16 -10.03 -30.49
N ARG A 431 -0.55 -10.10 -29.36
CA ARG A 431 0.07 -10.38 -28.05
C ARG A 431 0.80 -11.72 -28.04
N PHE A 432 0.28 -12.73 -28.75
CA PHE A 432 0.92 -14.04 -28.86
C PHE A 432 2.25 -14.02 -29.62
N LEU A 433 2.55 -12.97 -30.40
CA LEU A 433 3.87 -12.79 -31.03
C LEU A 433 4.99 -12.50 -30.03
N ARG A 434 4.64 -12.17 -28.77
CA ARG A 434 5.59 -12.04 -27.66
C ARG A 434 6.05 -13.40 -27.12
N CYS A 435 5.27 -14.45 -27.34
CA CYS A 435 5.62 -15.81 -26.93
C CYS A 435 6.80 -16.32 -27.78
N PRO A 436 7.59 -17.26 -27.24
CA PRO A 436 8.41 -18.16 -28.03
C PRO A 436 7.57 -18.88 -29.10
N VAL A 437 8.07 -18.92 -30.33
CA VAL A 437 7.34 -19.51 -31.47
C VAL A 437 8.20 -20.50 -32.22
N ILE A 438 7.64 -21.67 -32.51
CA ILE A 438 8.19 -22.63 -33.48
C ILE A 438 7.15 -22.80 -34.58
N ALA A 439 7.41 -22.26 -35.78
CA ALA A 439 6.55 -22.46 -36.93
C ALA A 439 6.90 -23.78 -37.61
N VAL A 440 5.89 -24.63 -37.82
CA VAL A 440 6.01 -25.92 -38.53
C VAL A 440 5.19 -25.83 -39.81
N GLY A 441 5.86 -26.02 -40.95
CA GLY A 441 5.28 -25.87 -42.28
C GLY A 441 5.87 -24.69 -43.05
N GLY A 442 5.97 -24.84 -44.38
CA GLY A 442 6.65 -23.88 -45.25
C GLY A 442 5.88 -22.57 -45.45
N PRO A 443 6.52 -21.51 -45.99
CA PRO A 443 5.94 -20.17 -46.09
C PRO A 443 4.67 -20.10 -46.97
N PHE A 444 4.47 -21.05 -47.89
CA PHE A 444 3.23 -21.12 -48.67
C PHE A 444 2.03 -21.63 -47.88
N GLY A 445 2.26 -22.53 -46.91
CA GLY A 445 1.21 -23.16 -46.11
C GLY A 445 1.07 -22.60 -44.70
N ASN A 446 2.06 -21.83 -44.23
CA ASN A 446 2.11 -21.27 -42.88
C ASN A 446 2.50 -19.79 -42.94
N LYS A 447 1.54 -18.91 -42.61
CA LYS A 447 1.73 -17.46 -42.65
C LYS A 447 2.75 -16.96 -41.63
N VAL A 448 2.96 -17.68 -40.53
CA VAL A 448 3.97 -17.31 -39.53
C VAL A 448 5.37 -17.63 -40.03
N THR A 449 5.57 -18.74 -40.74
CA THR A 449 6.82 -19.02 -41.46
C THR A 449 7.09 -17.94 -42.51
N ALA A 450 6.08 -17.53 -43.28
CA ALA A 450 6.23 -16.44 -44.25
C ALA A 450 6.55 -15.08 -43.60
N LEU A 451 6.06 -14.83 -42.38
CA LEU A 451 6.24 -13.57 -41.68
C LEU A 451 7.68 -13.32 -41.23
N PHE A 452 8.35 -14.33 -40.67
CA PHE A 452 9.69 -14.15 -40.10
C PHE A 452 10.75 -15.15 -40.59
N GLY A 453 10.40 -16.19 -41.37
CA GLY A 453 11.34 -17.23 -41.77
C GLY A 453 12.56 -16.68 -42.51
N ASP A 454 12.35 -15.75 -43.45
CA ASP A 454 13.42 -15.10 -44.22
C ASP A 454 14.29 -14.15 -43.38
N GLN A 455 13.84 -13.79 -42.17
CA GLN A 455 14.61 -12.98 -41.22
C GLN A 455 15.52 -13.83 -40.33
N LEU A 456 15.36 -15.16 -40.37
CA LEU A 456 16.12 -16.11 -39.56
C LEU A 456 17.25 -16.75 -40.37
N SER A 457 18.39 -16.97 -39.72
CA SER A 457 19.51 -17.70 -40.33
C SER A 457 19.17 -19.17 -40.57
N ARG A 458 19.59 -19.73 -41.71
CA ARG A 458 19.45 -21.17 -42.01
C ARG A 458 20.52 -21.96 -41.23
N ASP A 459 20.10 -22.98 -40.49
CA ASP A 459 21.00 -23.81 -39.70
C ASP A 459 21.86 -24.71 -40.62
N PRO A 460 23.15 -24.97 -40.30
CA PRO A 460 24.02 -25.84 -41.10
C PRO A 460 23.50 -27.27 -41.30
N ALA A 461 22.61 -27.76 -40.44
CA ALA A 461 21.99 -29.08 -40.61
C ALA A 461 20.90 -29.11 -41.70
N SER A 462 20.53 -27.95 -42.26
CA SER A 462 19.55 -27.86 -43.35
C SER A 462 20.09 -28.43 -44.67
N THR A 463 19.23 -29.03 -45.48
CA THR A 463 19.49 -29.46 -46.86
C THR A 463 18.61 -28.67 -47.83
N GLU A 464 18.70 -28.88 -49.15
CA GLU A 464 17.81 -28.21 -50.11
C GLU A 464 16.32 -28.47 -49.82
N GLU A 465 15.98 -29.69 -49.39
CA GLU A 465 14.59 -30.11 -49.15
C GLU A 465 14.13 -29.96 -47.69
N ILE A 466 15.07 -29.89 -46.72
CA ILE A 466 14.81 -29.80 -45.27
C ILE A 466 15.37 -28.48 -44.75
N VAL A 467 14.51 -27.64 -44.19
CA VAL A 467 14.84 -26.29 -43.77
C VAL A 467 14.62 -26.12 -42.26
N ILE A 468 15.68 -25.76 -41.56
CA ILE A 468 15.66 -25.30 -40.17
C ILE A 468 16.20 -23.87 -40.16
N GLN A 469 15.38 -22.91 -39.71
CA GLN A 469 15.78 -21.51 -39.63
C GLN A 469 15.63 -20.99 -38.20
N HIS A 470 16.67 -20.37 -37.66
CA HIS A 470 16.66 -19.78 -36.32
C HIS A 470 17.83 -18.80 -36.08
N ASP A 471 17.76 -18.06 -34.97
CA ASP A 471 18.89 -17.29 -34.41
C ASP A 471 19.04 -17.55 -32.90
N ILE A 472 18.90 -18.81 -32.46
CA ILE A 472 18.96 -19.21 -31.04
C ILE A 472 20.24 -18.68 -30.36
N GLY A 473 21.39 -18.77 -31.03
CA GLY A 473 22.67 -18.27 -30.50
C GLY A 473 22.72 -16.76 -30.25
N LYS A 474 21.79 -15.98 -30.83
CA LYS A 474 21.61 -14.54 -30.60
C LYS A 474 20.50 -14.24 -29.58
N GLY A 475 19.96 -15.26 -28.91
CA GLY A 475 18.84 -15.11 -27.98
C GLY A 475 17.47 -15.00 -28.63
N ASN A 476 17.33 -15.27 -29.94
CA ASN A 476 16.04 -15.22 -30.62
C ASN A 476 15.18 -16.43 -30.22
N ARG A 477 13.91 -16.18 -29.88
CA ARG A 477 12.93 -17.18 -29.45
C ARG A 477 11.98 -17.59 -30.59
N ARG A 478 12.48 -17.57 -31.83
CA ARG A 478 11.75 -17.95 -33.05
C ARG A 478 12.51 -18.98 -33.86
N VAL A 479 11.79 -20.01 -34.30
CA VAL A 479 12.29 -21.08 -35.16
C VAL A 479 11.27 -21.36 -36.26
N ALA A 480 11.73 -21.65 -37.48
CA ALA A 480 10.89 -22.18 -38.55
C ALA A 480 11.44 -23.54 -39.03
N LEU A 481 10.56 -24.54 -39.11
CA LEU A 481 10.86 -25.92 -39.46
C LEU A 481 9.96 -26.34 -40.63
N TRP A 482 10.53 -26.63 -41.78
CA TRP A 482 9.74 -26.98 -42.95
C TRP A 482 10.54 -27.73 -44.02
N GLY A 483 9.83 -28.35 -44.96
CA GLY A 483 10.44 -28.90 -46.17
C GLY A 483 9.54 -28.75 -47.39
N THR A 484 10.02 -29.22 -48.54
CA THR A 484 9.29 -29.12 -49.81
C THR A 484 8.02 -29.96 -49.85
N ARG A 485 7.92 -31.02 -49.05
CA ARG A 485 6.72 -31.82 -48.84
C ARG A 485 6.55 -32.16 -47.36
N ALA A 486 5.38 -32.69 -47.01
CA ALA A 486 5.02 -33.07 -45.64
C ALA A 486 6.06 -33.99 -44.96
N ILE A 487 6.61 -34.95 -45.72
CA ILE A 487 7.61 -35.89 -45.18
C ILE A 487 8.95 -35.20 -44.87
N GLU A 488 9.32 -34.16 -45.61
CA GLU A 488 10.51 -33.36 -45.30
C GLU A 488 10.27 -32.40 -44.12
N THR A 489 9.06 -31.83 -43.98
CA THR A 489 8.69 -31.08 -42.76
C THR A 489 8.80 -31.96 -41.52
N ALA A 490 8.30 -33.20 -41.58
CA ALA A 490 8.44 -34.16 -40.48
C ALA A 490 9.92 -34.44 -40.14
N LYS A 491 10.78 -34.62 -41.16
CA LYS A 491 12.23 -34.78 -40.96
C LYS A 491 12.88 -33.53 -40.35
N ALA A 492 12.45 -32.32 -40.72
CA ALA A 492 12.95 -31.08 -40.13
C ALA A 492 12.67 -31.03 -38.62
N VAL A 493 11.47 -31.43 -38.21
CA VAL A 493 11.10 -31.52 -36.79
C VAL A 493 11.95 -32.57 -36.05
N GLU A 494 12.09 -33.77 -36.60
CA GLU A 494 12.92 -34.82 -35.98
C GLU A 494 14.39 -34.42 -35.87
N LEU A 495 14.92 -33.74 -36.87
CA LEU A 495 16.29 -33.23 -36.85
C LEU A 495 16.46 -32.14 -35.78
N PHE A 496 15.49 -31.23 -35.63
CA PHE A 496 15.49 -30.22 -34.57
C PHE A 496 15.48 -30.84 -33.16
N ILE A 497 14.71 -31.90 -32.96
CA ILE A 497 14.63 -32.65 -31.69
C ILE A 497 15.95 -33.39 -31.40
N SER A 498 16.48 -34.14 -32.38
CA SER A 498 17.60 -35.07 -32.18
C SER A 498 19.00 -34.44 -32.22
N SER A 499 19.14 -33.25 -32.80
CA SER A 499 20.44 -32.56 -32.95
C SER A 499 20.86 -31.73 -31.72
N GLY A 500 20.03 -31.67 -30.67
CA GLY A 500 20.23 -30.78 -29.52
C GLY A 500 19.85 -29.32 -29.77
N LEU A 501 19.35 -28.97 -30.96
CA LEU A 501 18.84 -27.62 -31.25
C LEU A 501 17.60 -27.29 -30.42
N LEU A 502 16.71 -28.27 -30.20
CA LEU A 502 15.58 -28.11 -29.28
C LEU A 502 16.06 -27.74 -27.87
N ASP A 503 17.02 -28.47 -27.31
CA ASP A 503 17.52 -28.20 -25.96
C ASP A 503 18.12 -26.80 -25.85
N ARG A 504 18.89 -26.35 -26.86
CA ARG A 504 19.43 -24.99 -26.92
C ARG A 504 18.34 -23.92 -27.04
N PHE A 505 17.27 -24.18 -27.80
CA PHE A 505 16.14 -23.27 -27.89
C PHE A 505 15.45 -23.13 -26.52
N LEU A 506 15.22 -24.26 -25.84
CA LEU A 506 14.60 -24.28 -24.52
C LEU A 506 15.45 -23.57 -23.47
N GLU A 507 16.78 -23.70 -23.50
CA GLU A 507 17.70 -22.93 -22.65
C GLU A 507 17.57 -21.42 -22.84
N VAL A 508 17.33 -20.96 -24.08
CA VAL A 508 17.11 -19.53 -24.36
C VAL A 508 15.75 -19.07 -23.87
N VAL A 509 14.72 -19.91 -23.98
CA VAL A 509 13.35 -19.58 -23.56
C VAL A 509 13.20 -19.60 -22.03
N TRP A 510 13.78 -20.58 -21.35
CA TRP A 510 13.59 -20.85 -19.91
C TRP A 510 14.73 -20.34 -19.02
N LYS A 511 15.52 -19.40 -19.53
CA LYS A 511 16.68 -18.83 -18.84
C LYS A 511 16.33 -18.03 -17.58
#